data_AF-A0A9W9ZV91-F1
#
_entry.id   AF-A0A9W9ZV91-F1
#
_cell.length_a   1.000
_cell.length_b   1.000
_cell.length_c   1.000
_cell.angle_alpha   90.00
_cell.angle_beta   90.00
_cell.angle_gamma   90.00
#
_symmetry.space_group_name_H-M   'P 1'
#
loop_
_entity.id
_entity.type
_entity.pdbx_description
1 polymer ?
#
loop_
_entity_poly.entity_id
_entity_poly.type
_entity_poly.pdbx_seq_one_letter_code
_entity_poly.pdbx_strand_id
1 'polypeptide(L)' 'MASGQIQTVLGPIAPSTLGRTLTHEHIKMDYKNCLQPSWRKSDAERMTNSEFNLANL' A
#
# COMPACT_ATOMS: atom_id res chain seq x y z
N MET A 1 -16.93 -27.68 22.03
CA MET A 1 -16.48 -26.97 20.83
C MET A 1 -15.13 -26.33 21.16
N ALA A 2 -14.11 -26.49 20.33
CA ALA A 2 -12.83 -25.81 20.56
C ALA A 2 -13.05 -24.30 20.40
N SER A 3 -12.77 -23.51 21.43
CA SER A 3 -12.79 -22.05 21.31
C SER A 3 -11.57 -21.63 20.51
N GLY A 4 -11.76 -20.97 19.37
CA GLY A 4 -10.64 -20.41 18.60
C GLY A 4 -9.81 -19.43 19.45
N GLN A 5 -8.51 -19.34 19.15
CA GLN A 5 -7.60 -18.35 19.73
C GLN A 5 -7.13 -17.37 18.65
N ILE A 6 -6.76 -16.16 19.06
CA ILE A 6 -6.19 -15.15 18.16
C ILE A 6 -4.69 -15.11 18.40
N GLN A 7 -3.90 -15.32 17.34
CA GLN A 7 -2.44 -15.23 17.42
C GLN A 7 -1.99 -13.78 17.22
N THR A 8 -1.20 -13.24 18.15
CA THR A 8 -0.56 -11.92 18.05
C THR A 8 0.96 -12.05 17.99
N VAL A 9 1.66 -10.94 17.79
CA VAL A 9 3.14 -10.88 17.87
C VAL A 9 3.69 -11.18 19.27
N LEU A 10 2.86 -11.10 20.31
CA LEU A 10 3.21 -11.43 21.70
C LEU A 10 2.72 -12.83 22.13
N GLY A 11 2.07 -13.57 21.22
CA GLY A 11 1.50 -14.88 21.52
C GLY A 11 -0.03 -14.95 21.40
N PRO A 12 -0.65 -16.07 21.78
CA PRO A 12 -2.09 -16.29 21.68
C PRO A 12 -2.88 -15.51 22.74
N ILE A 13 -4.04 -15.00 22.36
CA ILE A 13 -5.02 -14.35 23.24
C ILE A 13 -6.42 -14.94 23.07
N ALA A 14 -7.28 -14.76 24.08
CA ALA A 14 -8.69 -15.11 24.00
C ALA A 14 -9.45 -14.11 23.10
N PRO A 15 -10.43 -14.55 22.28
CA PRO A 15 -11.19 -13.64 21.43
C PRO A 15 -11.92 -12.53 22.18
N SER A 16 -12.35 -12.79 23.43
CA SER A 16 -13.04 -11.81 24.28
C SER A 16 -12.17 -10.63 24.70
N THR A 17 -10.83 -10.77 24.66
CA THR A 17 -9.90 -9.70 25.06
C THR A 17 -9.46 -8.81 23.90
N LEU A 18 -9.95 -9.06 22.69
CA LEU A 18 -9.51 -8.34 21.48
C LEU A 18 -9.91 -6.85 21.51
N GLY A 19 -11.06 -6.52 22.10
CA GLY A 19 -11.55 -5.14 22.19
C GLY A 19 -11.90 -4.53 20.83
N ARG A 20 -11.91 -3.20 20.76
CA ARG A 20 -12.16 -2.48 19.50
C ARG A 20 -10.98 -2.69 18.55
N THR A 21 -11.27 -3.19 17.35
CA THR A 21 -10.25 -3.68 16.42
C THR A 21 -10.43 -3.07 15.05
N LEU A 22 -9.33 -2.54 14.48
CA LEU A 22 -9.23 -2.28 13.04
C LEU A 22 -8.74 -3.56 12.39
N THR A 23 -9.54 -4.12 11.48
CA THR A 23 -9.30 -5.46 10.91
C THR A 23 -8.23 -5.46 9.82
N HIS A 24 -7.87 -4.30 9.28
CA HIS A 24 -6.89 -4.18 8.21
C HIS A 24 -6.18 -2.83 8.26
N GLU A 25 -4.92 -2.82 8.68
CA GLU A 25 -4.07 -1.63 8.71
C GLU A 25 -2.62 -2.02 8.37
N HIS A 26 -1.86 -1.07 7.83
CA HIS A 26 -0.42 -1.24 7.60
C HIS A 26 0.38 -0.40 8.61
N ILE A 27 1.04 -1.03 9.59
CA ILE A 27 1.89 -0.32 10.57
C ILE A 27 3.22 0.12 9.93
N LYS A 28 3.78 -0.73 9.06
CA LYS A 28 5.00 -0.47 8.29
C LYS A 28 4.86 -1.11 6.92
N MET A 29 5.09 -0.32 5.87
CA MET A 29 5.05 -0.76 4.47
C MET A 29 6.28 -0.19 3.76
N ASP A 30 6.95 -0.99 2.92
CA ASP A 30 8.06 -0.53 2.07
C ASP A 30 7.56 -0.43 0.62
N TYR A 31 7.53 0.80 0.09
CA TYR A 31 7.03 1.10 -1.25
C TYR A 31 8.13 1.23 -2.31
N LYS A 32 9.38 0.81 -2.03
CA LYS A 32 10.50 0.91 -2.98
C LYS A 32 10.20 0.36 -4.37
N ASN A 33 9.38 -0.69 -4.46
CA ASN A 33 9.01 -1.34 -5.73
C ASN A 33 7.59 -1.01 -6.20
N CYS A 34 6.92 -0.05 -5.56
CA CYS A 34 5.55 0.36 -5.90
C CYS A 34 5.50 1.65 -6.70
N LEU A 35 6.65 2.26 -6.99
CA LEU A 35 6.73 3.45 -7.84
C LEU A 35 6.33 3.06 -9.27
N GLN A 36 5.08 3.32 -9.62
CA GLN A 36 4.70 3.42 -11.02
C GLN A 36 5.02 4.83 -11.52
N PRO A 37 5.73 4.95 -12.65
CA PRO A 37 5.81 6.23 -13.33
C PRO A 37 4.41 6.69 -13.71
N SER A 38 4.12 7.98 -13.53
CA SER A 38 2.83 8.59 -13.89
C SER A 38 2.60 8.63 -15.40
N TRP A 39 3.64 8.37 -16.20
CA TRP A 39 3.61 8.33 -17.65
C TRP A 39 3.52 6.91 -18.18
N ARG A 40 2.79 6.73 -19.29
CA ARG A 40 2.89 5.48 -20.05
C ARG A 40 4.28 5.41 -20.64
N LYS A 41 4.85 4.20 -20.77
CA LYS A 41 6.17 4.03 -21.41
C LYS A 41 6.19 4.62 -22.84
N SER A 42 5.05 4.62 -23.54
CA SER A 42 4.87 5.28 -24.84
C SER A 42 5.05 6.80 -24.82
N ASP A 43 4.87 7.42 -23.66
CA ASP A 43 4.92 8.88 -23.49
C ASP A 43 6.31 9.33 -23.07
N ALA A 44 7.21 8.41 -22.71
CA ALA A 44 8.57 8.72 -22.27
C ALA A 44 9.36 9.48 -23.35
N GLU A 45 9.28 9.08 -24.62
CA GLU A 45 9.95 9.77 -25.74
C GLU A 45 9.35 11.16 -26.03
N ARG A 46 8.05 11.35 -25.77
CA ARG A 46 7.38 12.65 -25.90
C ARG A 46 7.77 13.61 -24.79
N MET A 47 7.93 13.11 -23.56
CA MET A 47 8.31 13.92 -22.41
C MET A 47 9.76 14.39 -22.44
N THR A 48 10.67 13.62 -23.04
CA THR A 48 12.10 13.98 -23.11
C THR A 48 12.44 14.90 -24.27
N ASN A 49 11.58 15.02 -25.29
CA ASN A 49 11.87 15.74 -26.54
C ASN A 49 10.88 16.85 -26.90
N SER A 50 9.88 17.13 -26.06
CA SER A 50 8.93 18.22 -26.33
C SER A 50 9.30 19.45 -25.50
N GLU A 51 9.60 20.57 -26.18
CA GLU A 51 9.66 21.88 -25.55
C GLU A 51 8.30 22.18 -24.90
N PHE A 52 8.30 22.59 -23.62
CA PHE A 52 7.06 22.94 -22.93
C PHE A 52 6.44 24.17 -23.61
N ASN A 53 5.26 24.01 -24.19
CA ASN A 53 4.47 25.08 -24.77
C ASN A 53 3.05 25.08 -24.20
N LEU A 54 2.29 26.15 -24.44
CA LEU A 54 0.94 26.33 -23.89
C LEU A 54 -0.07 25.26 -24.34
N ALA A 55 0.21 24.53 -25.43
CA ALA A 55 -0.66 23.47 -25.92
C ALA A 55 -0.41 22.11 -25.23
N ASN A 56 0.72 21.96 -24.53
CA ASN A 56 1.14 20.74 -23.85
C ASN A 56 1.25 20.91 -22.31
N LEU A 57 0.81 22.05 -21.79
CA LEU A 57 0.67 22.34 -20.34
C LEU A 57 -0.68 21.88 -19.80
#